data_AF-A0A235HFA9-F1
#
_entry.id   AF-A0A235HFA9-F1
#
_cell.length_a   1.000
_cell.length_b   1.000
_cell.length_c   1.000
_cell.angle_alpha   90.00
_cell.angle_beta   90.00
_cell.angle_gamma   90.00
#
_symmetry.space_group_name_H-M   'P 1'
#
loop_
_entity.id
_entity.type
_entity.pdbx_description
1 polymer ?
#
loop_
_entity_poly.entity_id
_entity_poly.type
_entity_poly.pdbx_seq_one_letter_code
_entity_poly.pdbx_strand_id
1 'polypeptide(L)'
;MKPFEKAAILFLLKHLASGVAGAVVLATGLLVLDVANLATLMGSSDHGIIAAIMLYASLILTFGSVAMGIGIMTLNEDTRP
;
A
#
# COMPACT_ATOMS: atom_id res chain seq x y z
N MET A 1 5.28 -16.68 -20.83
CA MET A 1 5.89 -15.40 -20.43
C MET A 1 7.35 -15.42 -20.81
N LYS A 2 7.82 -14.35 -21.44
CA LYS A 2 9.23 -14.17 -21.77
C LYS A 2 10.03 -13.91 -20.48
N PRO A 3 11.32 -14.24 -20.42
CA PRO A 3 12.12 -14.10 -19.19
C PRO A 3 12.11 -12.69 -18.59
N PHE A 4 12.14 -11.66 -19.43
CA PHE A 4 12.12 -10.26 -19.00
C PHE A 4 10.77 -9.81 -18.42
N GLU A 5 9.64 -10.38 -18.87
CA GLU A 5 8.30 -10.08 -18.32
C GLU A 5 8.22 -10.56 -16.88
N LYS A 6 8.76 -11.75 -16.61
CA LYS A 6 8.82 -12.32 -15.26
C LYS A 6 9.67 -11.44 -14.32
N ALA A 7 10.81 -10.96 -14.80
CA ALA A 7 11.68 -10.06 -14.03
C ALA A 7 10.97 -8.73 -13.71
N ALA A 8 10.29 -8.12 -14.69
CA ALA A 8 9.54 -6.88 -14.51
C ALA A 8 8.40 -7.05 -13.49
N ILE A 9 7.64 -8.15 -13.56
CA ILE A 9 6.54 -8.40 -12.63
C ILE A 9 7.07 -8.62 -11.21
N LEU A 10 8.14 -9.40 -11.04
CA LEU A 10 8.76 -9.59 -9.72
C LEU A 10 9.32 -8.28 -9.15
N PHE A 11 9.89 -7.43 -10.01
CA PHE A 11 10.35 -6.11 -9.64
C PHE A 11 9.21 -5.23 -9.12
N LEU A 12 8.10 -5.14 -9.87
CA LEU A 12 6.93 -4.36 -9.46
C LEU A 12 6.30 -4.92 -8.19
N LEU A 13 6.20 -6.25 -8.06
CA LEU A 13 5.62 -6.90 -6.89
C LEU A 13 6.44 -6.62 -5.62
N LYS A 14 7.79 -6.55 -5.72
CA LYS A 14 8.65 -6.16 -4.60
C LYS A 14 8.36 -4.73 -4.11
N HIS A 15 8.16 -3.79 -5.04
CA HIS A 15 7.84 -2.40 -4.69
C HIS A 15 6.39 -2.24 -4.22
N LEU A 16 5.46 -3.01 -4.80
CA LEU A 16 4.10 -3.09 -4.30
C LEU A 16 4.08 -3.56 -2.85
N ALA A 17 4.85 -4.59 -2.51
CA ALA A 17 4.94 -5.11 -1.14
C ALA A 17 5.46 -4.06 -0.15
N SER A 18 6.44 -3.23 -0.52
CA SER A 18 6.91 -2.15 0.36
C SER A 18 5.87 -1.04 0.51
N GLY A 19 5.16 -0.68 -0.56
CA GLY A 19 4.04 0.27 -0.51
C GLY A 19 2.87 -0.25 0.36
N VAL A 20 2.51 -1.52 0.21
CA VAL A 20 1.48 -2.19 1.03
C VAL A 20 1.87 -2.19 2.50
N ALA A 21 3.13 -2.48 2.83
CA ALA A 21 3.61 -2.44 4.20
C ALA A 21 3.44 -1.04 4.82
N GLY A 22 3.82 0.01 4.08
CA GLY A 22 3.61 1.40 4.51
C GLY A 22 2.13 1.76 4.70
N ALA A 23 1.28 1.36 3.77
CA ALA A 23 -0.17 1.57 3.85
C ALA A 23 -0.79 0.89 5.08
N VAL A 24 -0.42 -0.37 5.34
CA VAL A 24 -0.93 -1.13 6.50
C VAL A 24 -0.49 -0.47 7.80
N VAL A 25 0.80 -0.12 7.92
CA VAL A 25 1.32 0.56 9.12
C VAL A 25 0.58 1.87 9.36
N LEU A 26 0.37 2.68 8.33
CA LEU A 26 -0.35 3.95 8.45
C LEU A 26 -1.82 3.73 8.82
N ALA A 27 -2.53 2.86 8.11
CA ALA A 27 -3.95 2.59 8.36
C ALA A 27 -4.17 2.04 9.77
N THR A 28 -3.34 1.09 10.21
CA THR A 28 -3.39 0.57 11.57
C THR A 28 -3.05 1.66 12.59
N GLY A 29 -2.03 2.48 12.33
CA GLY A 29 -1.67 3.61 13.20
C GLY A 29 -2.82 4.61 13.38
N LEU A 30 -3.52 4.96 12.29
CA LEU A 30 -4.69 5.85 12.33
C LEU A 30 -5.81 5.29 13.20
N LEU A 31 -6.08 3.98 13.12
CA LEU A 31 -7.13 3.34 13.90
C LEU A 31 -6.73 3.12 15.37
N VAL A 32 -5.50 2.67 15.63
CA VAL A 32 -5.03 2.39 17.00
C VAL A 32 -4.90 3.68 17.82
N LEU A 33 -4.43 4.76 17.20
CA LEU A 33 -4.34 6.07 17.86
C LEU A 33 -5.66 6.85 17.84
N ASP A 34 -6.72 6.25 17.27
CA ASP A 34 -8.04 6.84 17.08
C ASP A 34 -7.96 8.27 16.53
N VAL A 35 -7.12 8.47 15.51
CA VAL A 35 -6.86 9.80 14.94
C VAL A 35 -8.17 10.38 14.44
N ALA A 36 -8.52 11.57 14.91
CA ALA A 36 -9.79 12.23 14.62
C ALA A 36 -11.04 11.39 14.97
N ASN A 37 -10.95 10.51 15.97
CA ASN A 37 -12.01 9.57 16.37
C ASN A 37 -12.43 8.60 15.27
N LEU A 38 -11.53 8.25 14.34
CA LEU A 38 -11.86 7.40 13.19
C LEU A 38 -12.25 5.97 13.59
N ALA A 39 -11.54 5.36 14.54
CA ALA A 39 -11.87 4.03 15.02
C ALA A 39 -13.17 4.04 15.84
N THR A 40 -13.37 5.08 16.66
CA THR A 40 -14.62 5.29 17.38
C THR A 40 -15.82 5.47 16.42
N LEU A 41 -15.64 6.27 15.37
CA LEU A 41 -16.66 6.49 14.33
C LEU A 41 -17.01 5.19 13.60
N MET A 42 -15.98 4.42 13.21
CA MET A 42 -16.19 3.13 12.54
C MET A 42 -16.88 2.12 13.45
N GLY A 43 -16.50 2.04 14.73
CA GLY A 43 -17.11 1.12 15.70
C GLY A 43 -18.56 1.45 16.03
N SER A 44 -18.97 2.71 15.85
CA SER A 44 -20.34 3.18 16.11
C SER A 44 -21.24 3.16 14.87
N SER A 45 -20.71 2.74 13.71
CA SER A 45 -21.42 2.72 12.43
C SER A 45 -21.80 1.29 12.03
N ASP A 46 -23.03 1.11 11.52
CA ASP A 46 -23.46 -0.15 10.90
C ASP A 46 -22.56 -0.61 9.74
N HIS A 47 -21.80 0.32 9.15
CA HIS A 47 -20.94 0.08 7.99
C HIS A 47 -19.44 0.12 8.34
N GLY A 48 -19.08 0.00 9.62
CA GLY A 48 -17.69 0.10 10.10
C GLY A 48 -16.70 -0.82 9.36
N ILE A 49 -17.12 -2.05 9.03
CA ILE A 49 -16.28 -3.01 8.29
C ILE A 49 -15.99 -2.51 6.86
N ILE A 50 -17.01 -1.96 6.18
CA ILE A 50 -16.85 -1.41 4.82
C ILE A 50 -15.92 -0.20 4.86
N ALA A 51 -16.07 0.68 5.85
CA ALA A 51 -15.18 1.81 6.07
C ALA A 51 -13.73 1.36 6.29
N ALA A 52 -13.50 0.31 7.08
CA ALA A 52 -12.17 -0.28 7.26
C ALA A 52 -11.59 -0.77 5.93
N ILE A 53 -12.36 -1.55 5.16
CA ILE A 53 -11.92 -2.07 3.86
C ILE A 53 -11.58 -0.90 2.92
N MET A 54 -12.45 0.12 2.84
CA MET A 54 -12.20 1.30 2.01
C MET A 54 -10.93 2.04 2.42
N LEU A 55 -10.67 2.19 3.73
CA LEU A 55 -9.45 2.83 4.24
C LEU A 55 -8.20 2.06 3.82
N TYR A 56 -8.14 0.76 4.12
CA TYR A 56 -6.98 -0.06 3.79
C TYR A 56 -6.80 -0.21 2.27
N ALA A 57 -7.86 -0.47 1.53
CA ALA A 57 -7.79 -0.64 0.07
C ALA A 57 -7.33 0.65 -0.62
N SER A 58 -7.87 1.80 -0.22
CA SER A 58 -7.46 3.10 -0.78
C SER A 58 -5.99 3.40 -0.49
N LEU A 59 -5.54 3.19 0.76
CA LEU A 59 -4.15 3.43 1.12
C LEU A 59 -3.19 2.45 0.43
N ILE A 60 -3.55 1.17 0.34
CA ILE A 60 -2.76 0.17 -0.40
C ILE A 60 -2.65 0.58 -1.88
N LEU A 61 -3.76 1.00 -2.49
CA LEU A 61 -3.76 1.42 -3.89
C LEU A 61 -2.88 2.66 -4.09
N THR A 62 -2.94 3.65 -3.21
CA THR A 62 -2.10 4.87 -3.30
C THR A 62 -0.63 4.56 -3.06
N PHE A 63 -0.26 4.02 -1.89
CA PHE A 63 1.14 3.78 -1.54
C PHE A 63 1.77 2.70 -2.41
N GLY A 64 1.02 1.65 -2.75
CA GLY A 64 1.47 0.61 -3.67
C GLY A 64 1.81 1.17 -5.05
N SER A 65 0.94 2.03 -5.59
CA SER A 65 1.17 2.67 -6.90
C SER A 65 2.36 3.62 -6.87
N VAL A 66 2.48 4.45 -5.82
CA VAL A 66 3.62 5.37 -5.67
C VAL A 66 4.93 4.60 -5.52
N ALA A 67 4.98 3.55 -4.70
CA ALA A 67 6.19 2.74 -4.51
C ALA A 67 6.63 2.05 -5.81
N MET A 68 5.68 1.51 -6.59
CA MET A 68 5.98 0.97 -7.93
C MET A 68 6.48 2.06 -8.88
N GLY A 69 5.86 3.24 -8.88
CA GLY A 69 6.27 4.38 -9.69
C GLY A 69 7.69 4.84 -9.38
N ILE A 70 8.03 4.97 -8.09
CA ILE A 70 9.39 5.27 -7.63
C ILE A 70 10.35 4.21 -8.14
N GLY A 71 10.04 2.93 -7.95
CA GLY A 71 10.88 1.83 -8.45
C GLY A 71 11.18 1.94 -9.94
N ILE A 72 10.17 2.24 -10.76
CA ILE A 72 10.35 2.43 -12.21
C ILE A 72 11.25 3.64 -12.49
N MET A 73 11.01 4.77 -11.83
CA MET A 73 11.79 6.00 -12.04
C MET A 73 13.25 5.85 -11.63
N THR A 74 13.53 5.06 -10.58
CA THR A 74 14.89 4.77 -10.09
C THR A 74 15.51 3.55 -10.77
N LEU A 75 14.84 2.91 -11.73
CA LEU A 75 15.33 1.67 -12.35
C LEU A 75 16.67 1.87 -13.08
N ASN A 76 16.92 3.06 -13.62
CA ASN A 76 18.19 3.40 -14.27
C ASN A 76 19.35 3.60 -13.28
N GLU A 77 19.04 3.81 -12.00
CA GLU A 77 20.02 3.97 -10.92
C GLU A 77 20.33 2.62 -10.25
N ASP A 78 19.58 1.58 -10.58
CA ASP A 78 19.70 0.24 -10.03
C ASP A 78 20.91 -0.49 -10.62
N THR A 79 22.06 -0.34 -9.96
CA THR A 79 23.36 -0.91 -10.33
C THR A 79 23.59 -2.33 -9.78
N ARG A 80 22.54 -3.01 -9.30
CA ARG A 80 22.66 -4.41 -8.85
C ARG A 80 23.11 -5.29 -10.04
N PRO A 81 24.14 -6.15 -9.86
CA PRO A 81 24.76 -6.91 -10.93
C PRO A 81 23.82 -7.91 -11.61
#